data_AF-A0A916RBB9-F1
#
_entry.id   AF-A0A916RBB9-F1
#
_cell.length_a   1.000
_cell.length_b   1.000
_cell.length_c   1.000
_cell.angle_alpha   90.00
_cell.angle_beta   90.00
_cell.angle_gamma   90.00
#
_symmetry.space_group_name_H-M   'P 1'
#
loop_
_entity.id
_entity.type
_entity.pdbx_description
1 polymer ?
#
loop_
_entity_poly.entity_id
_entity_poly.type
_entity_poly.pdbx_seq_one_letter_code
_entity_poly.pdbx_strand_id
1 'polypeptide(L)'
;MTIKKITITATSSGYTAKYYGAGEPKAKISIDGQEINFGSYSRGINVAVFDEITGKLLFCNRFDTPIGNSDIFADFINHLPEGKIVALAIKGDAVSTPLTDKAKAAFKTIGSAEIDNLKVGQAYTLIGIKGHEPGTAHESMFWLETGSSYTQEVEVVKDIGTFVVEAISKPSILAAAPYYLPQGGEAQIHLNGKILAIEGGYKSGWNLIVLDSKDGQVKSSGSFNPGIPEEVDRFVEIIEDLQAGEIVAIATKDLYRHRSRTEHEKSLFFYWFDNGR
;
A
#
# COMPACT_ATOMS: atom_id res chain seq x y z
N MET A 1 -10.35 2.70 16.46
CA MET A 1 -10.05 2.22 15.11
C MET A 1 -10.61 3.25 14.16
N THR A 2 -9.74 4.02 13.50
CA THR A 2 -10.20 4.96 12.48
C THR A 2 -10.28 4.17 11.19
N ILE A 3 -11.48 4.07 10.62
CA ILE A 3 -11.68 3.46 9.31
C ILE A 3 -11.22 4.48 8.29
N LYS A 4 -10.09 4.22 7.61
CA LYS A 4 -9.69 5.04 6.47
C LYS A 4 -10.43 4.55 5.22
N LYS A 5 -11.49 5.27 4.84
CA LYS A 5 -12.14 5.10 3.55
C LYS A 5 -11.27 5.68 2.44
N ILE A 6 -11.10 4.95 1.34
CA ILE A 6 -10.43 5.43 0.14
C ILE A 6 -11.45 5.38 -1.00
N THR A 7 -11.68 6.51 -1.67
CA THR A 7 -12.60 6.55 -2.82
C THR A 7 -11.78 6.58 -4.10
N ILE A 8 -11.94 5.60 -4.98
CA ILE A 8 -11.25 5.58 -6.27
C ILE A 8 -12.30 5.69 -7.36
N THR A 9 -12.10 6.63 -8.28
CA THR A 9 -12.99 6.78 -9.44
C THR A 9 -12.22 6.57 -10.71
N ALA A 10 -12.86 5.92 -11.68
CA ALA A 10 -12.36 5.73 -13.02
C ALA A 10 -13.44 6.18 -14.00
N THR A 11 -13.06 7.02 -14.96
CA THR A 11 -13.93 7.56 -16.01
C THR A 11 -13.42 7.09 -17.35
N SER A 12 -14.32 6.60 -18.20
CA SER A 12 -14.08 6.28 -19.60
C SER A 12 -15.20 6.82 -20.47
N SER A 13 -14.85 7.36 -21.63
CA SER A 13 -15.83 7.77 -22.66
C SER A 13 -15.82 6.88 -23.90
N GLY A 14 -15.08 5.76 -23.86
CA GLY A 14 -14.97 4.84 -24.99
C GLY A 14 -14.42 5.50 -26.25
N TYR A 15 -14.81 4.96 -27.41
CA TYR A 15 -14.50 5.51 -28.74
C TYR A 15 -15.79 5.80 -29.49
N THR A 16 -16.12 7.08 -29.62
CA THR A 16 -17.08 7.54 -30.62
C THR A 16 -16.29 7.89 -31.87
N ALA A 17 -16.41 7.08 -32.91
CA ALA A 17 -15.75 7.31 -34.19
C ALA A 17 -15.97 8.75 -34.67
N LYS A 18 -14.97 9.31 -35.37
CA LYS A 18 -14.89 10.66 -35.97
C LYS A 18 -16.10 11.14 -36.79
N TYR A 19 -17.16 10.37 -36.90
CA TYR A 19 -18.41 10.77 -37.51
C TYR A 19 -19.25 11.50 -36.44
N TYR A 20 -19.69 12.73 -36.74
CA TYR A 20 -20.66 13.52 -35.97
C TYR A 20 -20.17 14.40 -34.79
N GLY A 21 -18.98 15.00 -34.86
CA GLY A 21 -18.64 16.12 -33.97
C GLY A 21 -18.49 15.77 -32.49
N ALA A 22 -18.29 14.50 -32.15
CA ALA A 22 -17.97 14.06 -30.80
C ALA A 22 -16.65 14.68 -30.33
N GLY A 23 -16.60 15.15 -29.08
CA GLY A 23 -15.38 15.62 -28.45
C GLY A 23 -14.30 14.53 -28.35
N GLU A 24 -13.07 14.93 -28.03
CA GLU A 24 -11.96 13.99 -27.79
C GLU A 24 -12.33 12.94 -26.71
N PRO A 25 -12.03 11.64 -26.94
CA PRO A 25 -12.26 10.63 -25.92
C PRO A 25 -11.38 10.92 -24.71
N LYS A 26 -12.01 10.85 -23.54
CA LYS A 26 -11.47 11.10 -22.20
C LYS A 26 -11.35 9.79 -21.41
N ALA A 27 -10.28 9.73 -20.63
CA ALA A 27 -10.16 8.85 -19.48
C ALA A 27 -9.69 9.70 -18.28
N LYS A 28 -10.07 9.28 -17.08
CA LYS A 28 -9.63 9.90 -15.82
C LYS A 28 -9.62 8.86 -14.73
N ILE A 29 -8.64 8.93 -13.84
CA ILE A 29 -8.59 8.17 -12.59
C ILE A 29 -8.36 9.17 -11.46
N SER A 30 -9.13 9.08 -10.39
CA SER A 30 -9.01 9.93 -9.21
C SER A 30 -8.99 9.10 -7.94
N ILE A 31 -8.34 9.63 -6.92
CA ILE A 31 -8.37 9.11 -5.55
C ILE A 31 -8.84 10.22 -4.61
N ASP A 32 -9.80 9.92 -3.74
CA ASP A 32 -10.44 10.84 -2.81
C ASP A 32 -10.91 12.14 -3.49
N GLY A 33 -11.45 12.00 -4.70
CA GLY A 33 -11.93 13.10 -5.54
C GLY A 33 -10.84 13.89 -6.28
N GLN A 34 -9.55 13.65 -5.99
CA GLN A 34 -8.44 14.29 -6.66
C GLN A 34 -7.93 13.43 -7.82
N GLU A 35 -7.86 14.01 -9.03
CA GLU A 35 -7.22 13.34 -10.17
C GLU A 35 -5.74 13.04 -9.85
N ILE A 36 -5.34 11.80 -10.11
CA ILE A 36 -3.96 11.41 -9.91
C ILE A 36 -3.06 12.09 -10.94
N ASN A 37 -1.79 12.31 -10.59
CA ASN A 37 -0.82 12.86 -11.54
C ASN A 37 -0.41 11.80 -12.58
N PHE A 38 -1.34 11.47 -13.48
CA PHE A 38 -1.17 10.49 -14.55
C PHE A 38 -0.33 11.05 -15.72
N GLY A 39 -0.16 12.37 -15.76
CA GLY A 39 0.22 13.08 -16.98
C GLY A 39 -0.91 13.05 -18.00
N SER A 40 -0.63 12.64 -19.24
CA SER A 40 -1.63 12.52 -20.29
C SER A 40 -2.05 11.06 -20.50
N TYR A 41 -3.36 10.81 -20.39
CA TYR A 41 -3.99 9.57 -20.81
C TYR A 41 -3.84 9.37 -22.32
N SER A 42 -3.52 8.15 -22.77
CA SER A 42 -3.39 7.81 -24.20
C SER A 42 -4.50 6.87 -24.64
N ARG A 43 -4.65 6.72 -25.97
CA ARG A 43 -5.49 5.67 -26.55
C ARG A 43 -5.14 4.30 -25.93
N GLY A 44 -6.16 3.48 -25.71
CA GLY A 44 -6.04 2.15 -25.14
C GLY A 44 -6.33 2.13 -23.65
N ILE A 45 -5.57 1.30 -22.93
CA ILE A 45 -5.77 0.98 -21.52
C ILE A 45 -4.88 1.88 -20.66
N ASN A 46 -5.47 2.62 -19.73
CA ASN A 46 -4.74 3.46 -18.78
C ASN A 46 -4.92 2.87 -17.37
N VAL A 47 -3.82 2.60 -16.67
CA VAL A 47 -3.80 1.85 -15.41
C VAL A 47 -3.13 2.66 -14.31
N ALA A 48 -3.72 2.66 -13.13
CA ALA A 48 -3.14 3.17 -11.90
C ALA A 48 -3.17 2.08 -10.83
N VAL A 49 -2.07 1.96 -10.09
CA VAL A 49 -1.90 0.98 -9.01
C VAL A 49 -1.68 1.72 -7.72
N PHE A 50 -2.46 1.38 -6.71
CA PHE A 50 -2.43 2.02 -5.40
C PHE A 50 -2.02 1.02 -4.34
N ASP A 51 -1.29 1.55 -3.36
CA ASP A 51 -1.04 0.84 -2.13
C ASP A 51 -2.34 0.63 -1.38
N GLU A 52 -2.57 -0.60 -0.97
CA GLU A 52 -3.83 -1.09 -0.47
C GLU A 52 -4.10 -0.71 1.00
N ILE A 53 -3.12 -0.11 1.67
CA ILE A 53 -3.19 0.38 3.05
C ILE A 53 -3.20 1.91 3.06
N THR A 54 -2.26 2.52 2.35
CA THR A 54 -2.10 3.98 2.39
C THR A 54 -2.97 4.70 1.36
N GLY A 55 -3.38 4.02 0.29
CA GLY A 55 -3.98 4.64 -0.89
C GLY A 55 -2.97 5.39 -1.75
N LYS A 56 -1.68 5.36 -1.43
CA LYS A 56 -0.68 6.08 -2.20
C LYS A 56 -0.60 5.49 -3.61
N LEU A 57 -0.56 6.36 -4.63
CA LEU A 57 -0.25 5.93 -5.99
C LEU A 57 1.17 5.35 -6.03
N LEU A 58 1.28 4.09 -6.46
CA LEU A 58 2.56 3.38 -6.61
C LEU A 58 3.05 3.46 -8.06
N PHE A 59 2.18 3.10 -8.99
CA PHE A 59 2.50 3.06 -10.42
C PHE A 59 1.34 3.61 -11.24
N CYS A 60 1.65 4.25 -12.36
CA CYS A 60 0.68 4.50 -13.41
C CYS A 60 1.32 4.26 -14.77
N ASN A 61 0.59 3.65 -15.69
CA ASN A 61 1.08 3.36 -17.02
C ASN A 61 -0.06 3.28 -18.04
N ARG A 62 0.29 3.32 -19.33
CA ARG A 62 -0.66 3.33 -20.44
C ARG A 62 -0.23 2.37 -21.53
N PHE A 63 -1.20 1.68 -22.11
CA PHE A 63 -0.99 0.60 -23.07
C PHE A 63 -1.90 0.81 -24.27
N ASP A 64 -1.32 1.29 -25.38
CA ASP A 64 -2.00 1.35 -26.68
C ASP A 64 -2.11 -0.07 -27.26
N THR A 65 -3.09 -0.83 -26.80
CA THR A 65 -3.32 -2.23 -27.18
C THR A 65 -3.66 -2.42 -28.66
N PRO A 66 -4.34 -1.49 -29.37
CA PRO A 66 -4.51 -1.58 -30.82
C PRO A 66 -3.21 -1.73 -31.62
N ILE A 67 -2.08 -1.22 -31.13
CA ILE A 67 -0.78 -1.30 -31.81
C ILE A 67 0.17 -2.35 -31.22
N GLY A 68 -0.33 -3.28 -30.41
CA GLY A 68 0.42 -4.45 -29.96
C GLY A 68 0.89 -4.45 -28.50
N ASN A 69 0.43 -3.51 -27.66
CA ASN A 69 0.84 -3.45 -26.25
C ASN A 69 0.05 -4.38 -25.30
N SER A 70 -0.76 -5.31 -25.81
CA SER A 70 -1.56 -6.21 -24.98
C SER A 70 -0.73 -7.13 -24.08
N ASP A 71 0.35 -7.72 -24.59
CA ASP A 71 1.22 -8.59 -23.78
C ASP A 71 2.04 -7.79 -22.77
N ILE A 72 2.44 -6.56 -23.11
CA ILE A 72 3.14 -5.65 -22.19
C ILE A 72 2.22 -5.25 -21.03
N PHE A 73 0.94 -4.99 -21.33
CA PHE A 73 -0.08 -4.79 -20.29
C PHE A 73 -0.18 -6.03 -19.39
N ALA A 74 -0.25 -7.22 -19.98
CA ALA A 74 -0.37 -8.46 -19.22
C ALA A 74 0.83 -8.67 -18.30
N ASP A 75 2.04 -8.46 -18.82
CA ASP A 75 3.27 -8.54 -18.03
C ASP A 75 3.26 -7.51 -16.90
N PHE A 76 2.87 -6.27 -17.16
CA PHE A 76 2.76 -5.26 -16.12
C PHE A 76 1.85 -5.71 -14.97
N ILE A 77 0.65 -6.21 -15.27
CA ILE A 77 -0.30 -6.68 -14.24
C ILE A 77 0.22 -7.92 -13.50
N ASN A 78 0.82 -8.87 -14.20
CA ASN A 78 1.31 -10.11 -13.61
C ASN A 78 2.52 -9.90 -12.67
N HIS A 79 3.29 -8.83 -12.87
CA HIS A 79 4.40 -8.47 -11.97
C HIS A 79 3.95 -7.66 -10.74
N LEU A 80 2.68 -7.26 -10.64
CA LEU A 80 2.19 -6.55 -9.46
C LEU A 80 2.16 -7.49 -8.25
N PRO A 81 2.57 -7.01 -7.06
CA PRO A 81 2.36 -7.74 -5.81
C PRO A 81 0.87 -8.02 -5.59
N GLU A 82 0.57 -9.18 -5.01
CA GLU A 82 -0.80 -9.54 -4.62
C GLU A 82 -1.36 -8.53 -3.60
N GLY A 83 -2.66 -8.27 -3.66
CA GLY A 83 -3.37 -7.37 -2.75
C GLY A 83 -3.36 -5.88 -3.13
N LYS A 84 -2.57 -5.45 -4.14
CA LYS A 84 -2.58 -4.06 -4.63
C LYS A 84 -3.91 -3.71 -5.31
N ILE A 85 -4.36 -2.48 -5.11
CA ILE A 85 -5.59 -1.97 -5.77
C ILE A 85 -5.22 -1.50 -7.17
N VAL A 86 -5.95 -1.97 -8.18
CA VAL A 86 -5.72 -1.65 -9.58
C VAL A 86 -6.95 -0.96 -10.15
N ALA A 87 -6.78 0.28 -10.61
CA ALA A 87 -7.80 1.04 -11.31
C ALA A 87 -7.44 1.20 -12.78
N LEU A 88 -8.44 1.09 -13.65
CA LEU A 88 -8.27 1.10 -15.10
C LEU A 88 -9.37 1.92 -15.76
N ALA A 89 -8.98 2.66 -16.79
CA ALA A 89 -9.89 3.38 -17.67
C ALA A 89 -9.44 3.29 -19.12
N ILE A 90 -10.37 2.95 -20.02
CA ILE A 90 -10.12 3.01 -21.46
C ILE A 90 -10.29 4.44 -21.97
N LYS A 91 -9.35 4.92 -22.80
CA LYS A 91 -9.51 6.15 -23.59
C LYS A 91 -9.55 5.77 -25.06
N GLY A 92 -10.62 6.16 -25.75
CA GLY A 92 -10.77 5.79 -27.15
C GLY A 92 -10.95 4.28 -27.25
N ASP A 93 -10.02 3.63 -27.93
CA ASP A 93 -10.15 2.23 -28.34
C ASP A 93 -9.02 1.38 -27.77
N ALA A 94 -9.38 0.21 -27.23
CA ALA A 94 -8.45 -0.78 -26.72
C ALA A 94 -8.55 -2.16 -27.41
N VAL A 95 -9.60 -2.41 -28.20
CA VAL A 95 -9.95 -3.77 -28.63
C VAL A 95 -10.25 -3.89 -30.14
N SER A 96 -10.01 -2.84 -30.95
CA SER A 96 -10.07 -2.96 -32.41
C SER A 96 -9.09 -4.00 -32.94
N THR A 97 -7.93 -4.12 -32.31
CA THR A 97 -7.10 -5.33 -32.34
C THR A 97 -7.48 -6.18 -31.13
N PRO A 98 -7.83 -7.47 -31.30
CA PRO A 98 -8.19 -8.33 -30.18
C PRO A 98 -7.10 -8.37 -29.11
N LEU A 99 -7.51 -8.29 -27.84
CA LEU A 99 -6.60 -8.54 -26.72
C LEU A 99 -6.11 -9.99 -26.78
N THR A 100 -4.83 -10.19 -26.47
CA THR A 100 -4.25 -11.53 -26.33
C THR A 100 -4.90 -12.29 -25.17
N ASP A 101 -4.88 -13.63 -25.24
CA ASP A 101 -5.36 -14.47 -24.15
C ASP A 101 -4.61 -14.19 -22.84
N LYS A 102 -3.31 -13.86 -22.95
CA LYS A 102 -2.46 -13.43 -21.83
C LYS A 102 -2.99 -12.15 -21.18
N ALA A 103 -3.37 -11.15 -21.97
CA ALA A 103 -3.96 -9.91 -21.46
C ALA A 103 -5.32 -10.15 -20.79
N LYS A 104 -6.19 -10.97 -21.40
CA LYS A 104 -7.48 -11.35 -20.81
C LYS A 104 -7.31 -12.11 -19.50
N ALA A 105 -6.34 -13.02 -19.43
CA ALA A 105 -5.99 -13.71 -18.19
C ALA A 105 -5.52 -12.72 -17.11
N ALA A 106 -4.68 -11.73 -17.47
CA ALA A 106 -4.25 -10.70 -16.53
C ALA A 106 -5.42 -9.88 -15.96
N PHE A 107 -6.40 -9.49 -16.79
CA PHE A 107 -7.65 -8.86 -16.34
C PHE A 107 -8.42 -9.72 -15.32
N LYS A 108 -8.47 -11.04 -15.54
CA LYS A 108 -9.11 -11.98 -14.61
C LYS A 108 -8.39 -12.03 -13.26
N THR A 109 -7.07 -11.89 -13.23
CA THR A 109 -6.30 -11.83 -11.96
C THR A 109 -6.51 -10.57 -11.14
N ILE A 110 -7.13 -9.53 -11.72
CA ILE A 110 -7.56 -8.32 -11.01
C ILE A 110 -9.08 -8.29 -10.84
N GLY A 111 -9.75 -9.44 -11.03
CA GLY A 111 -11.16 -9.64 -10.70
C GLY A 111 -12.16 -9.35 -11.82
N SER A 112 -11.74 -9.12 -13.08
CA SER A 112 -12.70 -8.94 -14.18
C SER A 112 -13.45 -10.23 -14.52
N ALA A 113 -14.77 -10.14 -14.66
CA ALA A 113 -15.62 -11.14 -15.31
C ALA A 113 -16.01 -10.73 -16.75
N GLU A 114 -16.05 -9.43 -17.06
CA GLU A 114 -16.59 -8.91 -18.31
C GLU A 114 -15.56 -8.67 -19.42
N ILE A 115 -14.25 -8.83 -19.17
CA ILE A 115 -13.23 -8.51 -20.18
C ILE A 115 -13.41 -9.28 -21.49
N ASP A 116 -13.92 -10.51 -21.44
CA ASP A 116 -14.17 -11.32 -22.63
C ASP A 116 -15.32 -10.78 -23.50
N ASN A 117 -16.18 -9.94 -22.93
CA ASN A 117 -17.35 -9.36 -23.58
C ASN A 117 -17.09 -7.94 -24.13
N LEU A 118 -15.92 -7.35 -23.85
CA LEU A 118 -15.59 -5.99 -24.25
C LEU A 118 -15.52 -5.84 -25.78
N LYS A 119 -16.28 -4.87 -26.31
CA LYS A 119 -16.37 -4.57 -27.75
C LYS A 119 -15.78 -3.22 -28.10
N VAL A 120 -15.36 -3.11 -29.36
CA VAL A 120 -14.83 -1.86 -29.94
C VAL A 120 -15.86 -0.75 -29.77
N GLY A 121 -15.42 0.40 -29.26
CA GLY A 121 -16.28 1.56 -29.04
C GLY A 121 -16.86 1.68 -27.64
N GLN A 122 -16.90 0.59 -26.86
CA GLN A 122 -17.43 0.64 -25.50
C GLN A 122 -16.50 1.41 -24.55
N ALA A 123 -17.11 2.20 -23.68
CA ALA A 123 -16.42 2.67 -22.49
C ALA A 123 -16.25 1.51 -21.52
N TYR A 124 -15.08 1.44 -20.90
CA TYR A 124 -14.79 0.43 -19.90
C TYR A 124 -13.91 0.98 -18.79
N THR A 125 -14.30 0.67 -17.57
CA THR A 125 -13.57 0.96 -16.35
C THR A 125 -13.57 -0.27 -15.46
N LEU A 126 -12.50 -0.45 -14.71
CA LEU A 126 -12.37 -1.53 -13.74
C LEU A 126 -11.61 -1.02 -12.53
N ILE A 127 -12.10 -1.33 -11.34
CA ILE A 127 -11.37 -1.18 -10.08
C ILE A 127 -11.41 -2.53 -9.38
N GLY A 128 -10.25 -3.15 -9.24
CA GLY A 128 -10.10 -4.50 -8.69
C GLY A 128 -8.88 -4.62 -7.79
N ILE A 129 -8.65 -5.83 -7.29
CA ILE A 129 -7.51 -6.14 -6.41
C ILE A 129 -6.72 -7.27 -7.05
N LYS A 130 -5.41 -7.09 -7.19
CA LYS A 130 -4.52 -8.13 -7.71
C LYS A 130 -4.61 -9.38 -6.83
N GLY A 131 -4.89 -10.51 -7.46
CA GLY A 131 -5.04 -11.83 -6.83
C GLY A 131 -6.46 -12.23 -6.50
N HIS A 132 -7.42 -11.33 -6.70
CA HIS A 132 -8.82 -11.66 -6.46
C HIS A 132 -9.43 -12.39 -7.67
N GLU A 133 -10.38 -13.27 -7.36
CA GLU A 133 -11.10 -14.08 -8.34
C GLU A 133 -11.92 -13.22 -9.33
N PRO A 134 -12.12 -13.69 -10.57
CA PRO A 134 -13.04 -13.07 -11.52
C PRO A 134 -14.42 -12.78 -10.92
N GLY A 135 -14.99 -11.61 -11.25
CA GLY A 135 -16.30 -11.16 -10.76
C GLY A 135 -16.25 -10.41 -9.43
N THR A 136 -15.06 -10.24 -8.85
CA THR A 136 -14.86 -9.44 -7.63
C THR A 136 -14.56 -7.97 -7.91
N ALA A 137 -14.14 -7.64 -9.13
CA ALA A 137 -13.87 -6.26 -9.52
C ALA A 137 -15.16 -5.46 -9.71
N HIS A 138 -15.09 -4.18 -9.38
CA HIS A 138 -16.11 -3.22 -9.78
C HIS A 138 -15.79 -2.79 -11.20
N GLU A 139 -16.47 -3.38 -12.17
CA GLU A 139 -16.28 -3.08 -13.58
C GLU A 139 -17.56 -2.57 -14.22
N SER A 140 -17.38 -1.74 -15.24
CA SER A 140 -18.48 -1.05 -15.90
C SER A 140 -18.21 -0.96 -17.38
N MET A 141 -19.19 -1.37 -18.19
CA MET A 141 -19.07 -1.50 -19.63
C MET A 141 -20.32 -0.96 -20.32
N PHE A 142 -20.17 0.10 -21.12
CA PHE A 142 -21.33 0.78 -21.72
C PHE A 142 -21.08 1.18 -23.17
N TRP A 143 -22.15 1.11 -23.96
CA TRP A 143 -22.26 1.86 -25.20
C TRP A 143 -22.61 3.30 -24.85
N LEU A 144 -21.84 4.25 -25.36
CA LEU A 144 -22.11 5.65 -25.12
C LEU A 144 -22.70 6.30 -26.36
N GLU A 145 -23.72 7.14 -26.15
CA GLU A 145 -24.15 8.09 -27.15
C GLU A 145 -23.01 9.04 -27.49
N THR A 146 -22.98 9.51 -28.73
CA THR A 146 -21.96 10.41 -29.27
C THR A 146 -21.67 11.59 -28.32
N GLY A 147 -20.42 11.72 -27.86
CA GLY A 147 -19.99 12.80 -26.97
C GLY A 147 -20.25 12.60 -25.47
N SER A 148 -20.80 11.47 -25.05
CA SER A 148 -21.00 11.15 -23.62
C SER A 148 -19.74 10.54 -22.98
N SER A 149 -19.62 10.67 -21.66
CA SER A 149 -18.60 9.99 -20.85
C SER A 149 -19.25 9.30 -19.68
N TYR A 150 -18.80 8.09 -19.34
CA TYR A 150 -19.27 7.36 -18.17
C TYR A 150 -18.21 7.39 -17.07
N THR A 151 -18.63 7.73 -15.85
CA THR A 151 -17.77 7.65 -14.67
C THR A 151 -18.27 6.52 -13.79
N GLN A 152 -17.40 5.54 -13.58
CA GLN A 152 -17.59 4.58 -12.50
C GLN A 152 -16.91 5.14 -11.26
N GLU A 153 -17.70 5.39 -10.24
CA GLU A 153 -17.21 5.66 -8.90
C GLU A 153 -17.23 4.36 -8.11
N VAL A 154 -16.12 4.05 -7.45
CA VAL A 154 -16.01 2.89 -6.56
C VAL A 154 -15.45 3.37 -5.23
N GLU A 155 -16.29 3.34 -4.21
CA GLU A 155 -15.81 3.50 -2.85
C GLU A 155 -15.11 2.20 -2.45
N VAL A 156 -13.77 2.20 -2.44
CA VAL A 156 -13.01 1.09 -1.86
C VAL A 156 -12.92 1.34 -0.36
N VAL A 157 -13.98 0.96 0.36
CA VAL A 157 -13.94 0.91 1.82
C VAL A 157 -13.09 -0.29 2.22
N LYS A 158 -11.78 -0.07 2.37
CA LYS A 158 -11.02 -0.96 3.24
C LYS A 158 -11.15 -0.43 4.66
N ASP A 159 -11.46 -1.33 5.58
CA ASP A 159 -11.18 -1.14 7.00
C ASP A 159 -9.66 -1.21 7.20
N ILE A 160 -8.97 -0.19 6.72
CA ILE A 160 -7.57 0.01 7.04
C ILE A 160 -7.62 0.64 8.41
N GLY A 161 -7.50 -0.20 9.44
CA GLY A 161 -7.16 0.32 10.76
C GLY A 161 -5.85 1.07 10.60
N THR A 162 -5.88 2.40 10.50
CA THR A 162 -4.65 3.17 10.50
C THR A 162 -4.06 3.03 11.90
N PHE A 163 -3.00 2.23 11.99
CA PHE A 163 -2.23 2.05 13.22
C PHE A 163 -1.18 3.14 13.30
N VAL A 164 -1.27 4.01 14.30
CA VAL A 164 -0.18 4.89 14.67
C VAL A 164 0.70 4.13 15.65
N VAL A 165 1.89 3.76 15.22
CA VAL A 165 2.88 3.08 16.06
C VAL A 165 3.94 4.09 16.48
N GLU A 166 4.04 4.36 17.79
CA GLU A 166 5.02 5.28 18.36
C GLU A 166 5.98 4.52 19.27
N ALA A 167 7.26 4.48 18.93
CA ALA A 167 8.30 4.02 19.83
C ALA A 167 8.91 5.21 20.57
N ILE A 168 8.79 5.20 21.90
CA ILE A 168 9.22 6.28 22.79
C ILE A 168 10.43 5.78 23.58
N SER A 169 11.54 6.50 23.45
CA SER A 169 12.75 6.34 24.25
C SER A 169 13.04 7.66 24.97
N LYS A 170 12.92 7.68 26.30
CA LYS A 170 13.28 8.85 27.13
C LYS A 170 14.51 8.53 27.98
N PRO A 171 15.60 9.30 27.88
CA PRO A 171 16.79 9.08 28.69
C PRO A 171 16.52 9.40 30.17
N SER A 172 17.21 8.69 31.06
CA SER A 172 17.27 9.03 32.49
C SER A 172 17.95 10.39 32.66
N ILE A 173 17.25 11.41 33.16
CA ILE A 173 17.92 12.63 33.63
C ILE A 173 18.38 12.35 35.06
N LEU A 174 19.70 12.14 35.24
CA LEU A 174 20.32 12.16 36.56
C LEU A 174 20.22 13.60 37.11
N ALA A 175 19.20 13.88 37.91
CA ALA A 175 19.26 15.01 38.83
C ALA A 175 20.33 14.69 39.87
N ALA A 176 21.24 15.64 40.11
CA ALA A 176 22.34 15.53 41.08
C ALA A 176 21.83 15.51 42.54
N ALA A 177 21.00 14.54 42.90
CA ALA A 177 20.47 14.35 44.24
C ALA A 177 21.26 13.23 44.96
N PRO A 178 21.70 13.44 46.21
CA PRO A 178 22.50 12.47 46.96
C PRO A 178 21.72 11.24 47.46
N TYR A 179 20.44 11.12 47.11
CA TYR A 179 19.60 9.96 47.44
C TYR A 179 19.05 9.34 46.16
N TYR A 180 19.47 8.10 45.94
CA TYR A 180 19.02 7.21 44.87
C TYR A 180 17.49 7.11 44.81
N LEU A 181 16.92 7.60 43.73
CA LEU A 181 15.76 6.98 43.09
C LEU A 181 16.01 7.05 41.58
N PRO A 182 16.55 5.98 40.95
CA PRO A 182 16.67 5.94 39.50
C PRO A 182 15.26 5.75 38.95
N GLN A 183 14.60 6.85 38.57
CA GLN A 183 13.64 6.73 37.47
C GLN A 183 14.49 6.47 36.22
N GLY A 184 14.81 5.19 35.99
CA GLY A 184 15.48 4.76 34.76
C GLY A 184 14.68 5.21 33.55
N GLY A 185 15.37 5.39 32.42
CA GLY A 185 14.78 5.86 31.17
C GLY A 185 13.48 5.12 30.82
N GLU A 186 12.56 5.82 30.17
CA GLU A 186 11.26 5.27 29.78
C GLU A 186 11.38 4.71 28.36
N ALA A 187 11.09 3.42 28.19
CA ALA A 187 10.84 2.82 26.88
C ALA A 187 9.40 2.34 26.82
N GLN A 188 8.68 2.79 25.79
CA GLN A 188 7.30 2.36 25.53
C GLN A 188 7.06 2.33 24.03
N ILE A 189 6.31 1.33 23.57
CA ILE A 189 5.78 1.27 22.22
C ILE A 189 4.28 1.42 22.33
N HIS A 190 3.72 2.40 21.63
CA HIS A 190 2.29 2.69 21.62
C HIS A 190 1.70 2.27 20.28
N LEU A 191 0.49 1.71 20.33
CA LEU A 191 -0.37 1.46 19.18
C LEU A 191 -1.64 2.29 19.37
N ASN A 192 -1.87 3.26 18.49
CA ASN A 192 -3.01 4.18 18.57
C ASN A 192 -3.09 4.88 19.94
N GLY A 193 -1.94 5.29 20.49
CA GLY A 193 -1.82 5.93 21.80
C GLY A 193 -1.95 4.99 23.01
N LYS A 194 -2.15 3.68 22.79
CA LYS A 194 -2.17 2.67 23.86
C LYS A 194 -0.82 1.98 23.96
N ILE A 195 -0.22 1.93 25.15
CA ILE A 195 1.01 1.18 25.40
C ILE A 195 0.78 -0.32 25.10
N LEU A 196 1.62 -0.88 24.26
CA LEU A 196 1.69 -2.31 24.00
C LEU A 196 2.54 -3.01 25.06
N ALA A 197 2.10 -4.19 25.48
CA ALA A 197 2.89 -5.04 26.36
C ALA A 197 4.01 -5.73 25.57
N ILE A 198 5.13 -5.98 26.24
CA ILE A 198 6.23 -6.81 25.75
C ILE A 198 6.36 -8.00 26.67
N GLU A 199 6.66 -9.17 26.12
CA GLU A 199 6.96 -10.37 26.90
C GLU A 199 8.12 -10.11 27.88
N GLY A 200 7.87 -10.34 29.17
CA GLY A 200 8.84 -10.05 30.23
C GLY A 200 9.01 -8.56 30.56
N GLY A 201 8.23 -7.67 29.94
CA GLY A 201 8.19 -6.23 30.20
C GLY A 201 9.34 -5.43 29.57
N TYR A 202 9.23 -4.10 29.63
CA TYR A 202 10.25 -3.18 29.09
C TYR A 202 11.51 -3.15 29.97
N LYS A 203 12.60 -3.74 29.48
CA LYS A 203 13.89 -3.87 30.17
C LYS A 203 14.96 -2.98 29.54
N SER A 204 16.07 -2.78 30.26
CA SER A 204 17.27 -2.12 29.73
C SER A 204 17.76 -2.83 28.46
N GLY A 205 18.06 -2.07 27.42
CA GLY A 205 18.41 -2.58 26.09
C GLY A 205 17.38 -2.19 25.02
N TRP A 206 17.26 -3.03 23.99
CA TRP A 206 16.31 -2.89 22.89
C TRP A 206 14.99 -3.58 23.25
N ASN A 207 13.89 -2.86 23.13
CA ASN A 207 12.55 -3.39 23.37
C ASN A 207 11.83 -3.36 22.03
N LEU A 208 11.47 -4.52 21.50
CA LEU A 208 10.96 -4.69 20.15
C LEU A 208 9.54 -5.28 20.17
N ILE A 209 8.71 -4.81 19.24
CA ILE A 209 7.42 -5.40 18.88
C ILE A 209 7.32 -5.49 17.36
N VAL A 210 6.90 -6.65 16.86
CA VAL A 210 6.50 -6.89 15.48
C VAL A 210 4.98 -6.95 15.42
N LEU A 211 4.38 -6.17 14.52
CA LEU A 211 2.93 -6.09 14.30
C LEU A 211 2.57 -6.55 12.89
N ASP A 212 1.41 -7.19 12.72
CA ASP A 212 0.81 -7.36 11.40
C ASP A 212 0.28 -6.02 10.89
N SER A 213 0.66 -5.62 9.68
CA SER A 213 0.25 -4.31 9.13
C SER A 213 -1.23 -4.24 8.75
N LYS A 214 -1.95 -5.37 8.66
CA LYS A 214 -3.36 -5.42 8.26
C LYS A 214 -4.29 -5.16 9.43
N ASP A 215 -3.98 -5.72 10.60
CA ASP A 215 -4.87 -5.69 11.78
C ASP A 215 -4.20 -5.21 13.07
N GLY A 216 -2.88 -4.92 13.05
CA GLY A 216 -2.15 -4.38 14.19
C GLY A 216 -1.93 -5.39 15.31
N GLN A 217 -2.12 -6.70 15.04
CA GLN A 217 -1.85 -7.75 16.02
C GLN A 217 -0.36 -7.90 16.27
N VAL A 218 0.02 -8.08 17.54
CA VAL A 218 1.41 -8.38 17.93
C VAL A 218 1.75 -9.81 17.50
N LYS A 219 2.70 -9.96 16.59
CA LYS A 219 3.24 -11.25 16.16
C LYS A 219 4.39 -11.72 17.04
N SER A 220 5.28 -10.80 17.41
CA SER A 220 6.44 -11.07 18.26
C SER A 220 6.73 -9.85 19.13
N SER A 221 7.25 -10.08 20.33
CA SER A 221 7.72 -9.01 21.20
C SER A 221 8.84 -9.51 22.09
N GLY A 222 9.79 -8.65 22.43
CA GLY A 222 10.85 -9.02 23.36
C GLY A 222 11.69 -7.84 23.80
N SER A 223 12.47 -8.09 24.86
CA SER A 223 13.45 -7.14 25.38
C SER A 223 14.83 -7.81 25.35
N PHE A 224 15.80 -7.12 24.75
CA PHE A 224 17.10 -7.66 24.38
C PHE A 224 18.22 -6.74 24.87
N ASN A 225 19.13 -7.28 25.67
CA ASN A 225 20.32 -6.58 26.14
C ASN A 225 21.47 -6.85 25.14
N PRO A 226 21.94 -5.85 24.39
CA PRO A 226 23.02 -6.04 23.43
C PRO A 226 24.38 -6.40 24.07
N GLY A 227 24.49 -6.35 25.41
CA GLY A 227 25.63 -6.86 26.14
C GLY A 227 25.61 -8.37 26.43
N ILE A 228 24.55 -9.08 26.05
CA ILE A 228 24.38 -10.53 26.24
C ILE A 228 24.27 -11.19 24.85
N PRO A 229 25.27 -11.98 24.41
CA PRO A 229 25.30 -12.56 23.06
C PRO A 229 24.04 -13.35 22.70
N GLU A 230 23.51 -14.15 23.62
CA GLU A 230 22.33 -14.98 23.38
C GLU A 230 21.03 -14.15 23.22
N GLU A 231 21.03 -12.89 23.68
CA GLU A 231 19.93 -11.95 23.44
C GLU A 231 20.09 -11.22 22.10
N VAL A 232 21.33 -11.00 21.66
CA VAL A 232 21.63 -10.46 20.33
C VAL A 232 21.25 -11.47 19.25
N ASP A 233 21.61 -12.74 19.41
CA ASP A 233 21.29 -13.78 18.43
C ASP A 233 19.77 -13.92 18.25
N ARG A 234 19.02 -13.97 19.35
CA ARG A 234 17.54 -14.01 19.30
C ARG A 234 16.91 -12.75 18.68
N PHE A 235 17.51 -11.58 18.90
CA PHE A 235 17.06 -10.36 18.24
C PHE A 235 17.27 -10.46 16.72
N VAL A 236 18.43 -10.95 16.27
CA VAL A 236 18.74 -11.13 14.85
C VAL A 236 17.80 -12.14 14.20
N GLU A 237 17.53 -13.27 14.84
CA GLU A 237 16.56 -14.28 14.36
C GLU A 237 15.19 -13.66 14.07
N ILE A 238 14.68 -12.80 14.96
CA ILE A 238 13.39 -12.11 14.75
C ILE A 238 13.43 -11.17 13.54
N ILE A 239 14.55 -10.47 13.33
CA ILE A 239 14.70 -9.55 12.20
C ILE A 239 14.84 -10.31 10.88
N GLU A 240 15.55 -11.43 10.87
CA GLU A 240 15.75 -12.27 9.67
C GLU A 240 14.46 -13.00 9.25
N ASP A 241 13.58 -13.33 10.20
CA ASP A 241 12.29 -14.00 9.96
C ASP A 241 11.14 -13.05 9.55
N LEU A 242 11.39 -11.74 9.44
CA LEU A 242 10.36 -10.76 9.08
C LEU A 242 9.75 -11.02 7.70
N GLN A 243 8.43 -10.87 7.62
CA GLN A 243 7.67 -11.02 6.39
C GLN A 243 7.16 -9.68 5.85
N ALA A 244 6.90 -9.63 4.54
CA ALA A 244 6.28 -8.45 3.93
C ALA A 244 4.91 -8.18 4.57
N GLY A 245 4.66 -6.91 4.93
CA GLY A 245 3.45 -6.51 5.67
C GLY A 245 3.59 -6.61 7.18
N GLU A 246 4.81 -6.63 7.71
CA GLU A 246 5.06 -6.51 9.16
C GLU A 246 5.63 -5.12 9.51
N ILE A 247 5.21 -4.59 10.66
CA ILE A 247 5.70 -3.33 11.21
C ILE A 247 6.59 -3.65 12.40
N VAL A 248 7.83 -3.18 12.38
CA VAL A 248 8.78 -3.33 13.50
C VAL A 248 8.90 -2.01 14.24
N ALA A 249 8.65 -2.05 15.55
CA ALA A 249 8.86 -0.92 16.45
C ALA A 249 9.91 -1.28 17.50
N ILE A 250 10.90 -0.41 17.68
CA ILE A 250 11.98 -0.59 18.64
C ILE A 250 12.09 0.64 19.53
N ALA A 251 11.99 0.44 20.84
CA ALA A 251 12.23 1.45 21.87
C ALA A 251 13.46 1.07 22.71
N THR A 252 14.36 2.01 22.92
CA THR A 252 15.59 1.78 23.69
C THR A 252 15.40 2.27 25.12
N LYS A 253 15.72 1.41 26.09
CA LYS A 253 15.77 1.78 27.51
C LYS A 253 17.21 1.72 27.98
N ASP A 254 17.65 2.75 28.72
CA ASP A 254 19.04 2.88 29.15
C ASP A 254 19.61 1.56 29.70
N LEU A 255 20.75 1.16 29.14
CA LEU A 255 21.62 0.15 29.71
C LEU A 255 22.40 0.82 30.83
N TYR A 256 22.18 0.41 32.07
CA TYR A 256 22.90 0.97 33.22
C TYR A 256 24.38 0.52 33.15
N ARG A 257 25.19 1.19 32.34
CA ARG A 257 26.65 1.12 32.39
C ARG A 257 27.18 2.49 32.74
N HIS A 258 27.75 2.58 33.94
CA HIS A 258 28.67 3.65 34.31
C HIS A 258 29.73 3.80 33.21
N ARG A 259 29.57 4.78 32.33
CA ARG A 259 30.68 5.50 31.71
C ARG A 259 30.22 6.86 31.23
N SER A 260 31.07 7.81 31.56
CA SER A 260 30.97 9.25 31.47
C SER A 260 30.50 9.81 30.12
N ARG A 261 29.68 10.87 30.25
CA ARG A 261 29.59 12.10 29.44
C ARG A 261 29.30 11.96 27.94
N THR A 262 28.26 12.71 27.58
CA THR A 262 27.97 13.31 26.27
C THR A 262 27.74 12.35 25.12
N GLU A 263 26.50 11.88 24.97
CA GLU A 263 25.89 11.69 23.65
C GLU A 263 24.36 11.64 23.79
N HIS A 264 23.67 12.50 23.03
CA HIS A 264 22.22 12.48 22.88
C HIS A 264 21.89 11.46 21.78
N GLU A 265 21.81 10.18 22.11
CA GLU A 265 21.35 9.18 21.14
C GLU A 265 19.83 9.21 21.06
N LYS A 266 19.32 9.92 20.04
CA LYS A 266 17.97 9.70 19.51
C LYS A 266 18.06 8.51 18.56
N SER A 267 17.86 7.29 19.04
CA SER A 267 17.73 6.11 18.19
C SER A 267 16.25 5.87 17.87
N LEU A 268 15.78 6.54 16.82
CA LEU A 268 14.51 6.23 16.15
C LEU A 268 14.87 5.54 14.83
N PHE A 269 14.80 4.21 14.78
CA PHE A 269 14.95 3.47 13.53
C PHE A 269 13.58 2.95 13.11
N PHE A 270 12.97 3.62 12.12
CA PHE A 270 11.88 3.03 11.36
C PHE A 270 12.50 2.28 10.19
N TYR A 271 12.43 0.95 10.20
CA TYR A 271 12.66 0.16 9.01
C TYR A 271 11.30 -0.18 8.39
N TRP A 272 11.01 0.42 7.24
CA TRP A 272 9.94 -0.01 6.37
C TRP A 272 10.57 -0.97 5.36
N PHE A 273 10.31 -2.27 5.52
CA PHE A 273 10.68 -3.26 4.51
C PHE A 273 9.67 -3.16 3.36
N ASP A 274 10.00 -2.37 2.34
CA ASP A 274 9.41 -2.50 1.01
C ASP A 274 10.39 -3.36 0.19
N ASN A 275 9.92 -4.50 -0.32
CA ASN A 275 10.79 -5.44 -1.03
C ASN A 275 11.35 -4.78 -2.30
N GLY A 276 12.57 -4.25 -2.18
CA GLY A 276 13.25 -3.60 -3.29
C GLY A 276 14.61 -2.97 -3.00
N ARG A 277 15.04 -2.82 -1.74
CA ARG A 277 16.43 -2.52 -1.33
C ARG A 277 16.59 -2.45 0.19
#